data_AF-A0A1J4XZE5-F1
#
_entry.id   AF-A0A1J4XZE5-F1
#
_cell.length_a   1.000
_cell.length_b   1.000
_cell.length_c   1.000
_cell.angle_alpha   90.00
_cell.angle_beta   90.00
_cell.angle_gamma   90.00
#
_symmetry.space_group_name_H-M   'P 1'
#
loop_
_entity.id
_entity.type
_entity.pdbx_description
1 polymer ?
#
loop_
_entity_poly.entity_id
_entity_poly.type
_entity_poly.pdbx_seq_one_letter_code
_entity_poly.pdbx_strand_id
1 'polypeptide(L)' 'MAKGETAIPKAPAARILLSGGAKRVSASAVDAFVRVLEERAFHISERALQLAKHSGRVTIQREDIEMAVRR' A
#
# COMPACT_ATOMS: atom_id res chain seq x y z
N MET A 1 -1.62 14.41 5.20
CA MET A 1 -1.51 14.29 3.74
C MET A 1 -2.65 15.10 3.13
N ALA A 2 -2.34 16.08 2.28
CA ALA A 2 -3.34 16.93 1.63
C ALA A 2 -4.27 16.09 0.73
N LYS A 3 -5.45 16.63 0.42
CA LYS A 3 -6.50 16.04 -0.43
C LYS A 3 -6.03 15.96 -1.90
N GLY A 4 -4.97 15.20 -2.14
CA GLY A 4 -4.46 14.84 -3.46
C GLY A 4 -5.08 13.54 -3.95
N GLU A 5 -5.04 13.35 -5.25
CA GLU A 5 -5.48 12.13 -5.91
C GLU A 5 -4.73 10.92 -5.33
N THR A 6 -5.47 9.92 -4.86
CA THR A 6 -4.91 8.69 -4.30
C THR A 6 -4.32 7.84 -5.43
N ALA A 7 -3.08 7.39 -5.30
CA ALA A 7 -2.41 6.48 -6.23
C ALA A 7 -3.12 5.12 -6.36
N ILE A 8 -3.88 4.70 -5.34
CA ILE A 8 -4.67 3.47 -5.37
C ILE A 8 -6.10 3.75 -5.87
N PRO A 9 -6.54 3.13 -6.99
CA PRO A 9 -7.91 3.31 -7.46
C PRO A 9 -8.95 2.71 -6.50
N LYS A 10 -10.06 3.44 -6.31
CA LYS A 10 -11.14 3.06 -5.38
C LYS A 10 -11.85 1.76 -5.74
N ALA A 11 -12.08 1.50 -7.04
CA ALA A 11 -12.80 0.30 -7.49
C ALA A 11 -12.10 -1.03 -7.11
N PRO A 12 -10.80 -1.23 -7.38
CA PRO A 12 -10.03 -2.36 -6.84
C PRO A 12 -10.07 -2.46 -5.32
N ALA A 13 -9.94 -1.33 -4.60
CA ALA A 13 -9.99 -1.32 -3.14
C ALA A 13 -11.34 -1.80 -2.61
N ALA A 14 -12.45 -1.38 -3.23
CA ALA A 14 -13.79 -1.87 -2.92
C ALA A 14 -13.93 -3.37 -3.19
N ARG A 15 -13.36 -3.88 -4.30
CA ARG A 15 -13.37 -5.33 -4.60
C ARG A 15 -12.65 -6.15 -3.54
N ILE A 16 -11.51 -5.68 -3.02
CA ILE A 16 -10.79 -6.36 -1.94
C ILE A 16 -11.68 -6.49 -0.69
N LEU A 17 -12.39 -5.43 -0.32
CA LEU A 17 -13.30 -5.44 0.83
C LEU A 17 -14.48 -6.41 0.63
N LEU A 18 -15.07 -6.44 -0.57
CA LEU A 18 -16.14 -7.38 -0.91
C LEU A 18 -15.65 -8.83 -0.91
N SER A 19 -14.49 -9.09 -1.51
CA SER A 19 -13.84 -10.41 -1.49
C SER A 19 -13.46 -10.86 -0.07
N GLY A 20 -13.26 -9.91 0.85
CA GLY A 20 -13.08 -10.16 2.28
C GLY A 20 -14.37 -10.55 3.02
N GLY A 21 -15.50 -10.68 2.33
CA GLY A 21 -16.79 -11.11 2.89
C GLY A 21 -17.76 -9.99 3.21
N ALA A 22 -17.41 -8.72 2.91
CA ALA A 22 -18.37 -7.63 3.06
C ALA A 22 -19.49 -7.76 2.02
N LYS A 23 -20.76 -7.65 2.46
CA LYS A 23 -21.91 -7.65 1.52
C LYS A 23 -22.10 -6.31 0.80
N ARG A 24 -21.76 -5.21 1.48
CA ARG A 24 -21.83 -3.82 0.98
C ARG A 24 -20.70 -3.01 1.59
N VAL A 25 -20.26 -1.99 0.87
CA VAL A 25 -19.21 -1.05 1.31
C VAL A 25 -19.66 0.37 0.97
N SER A 26 -19.58 1.30 1.92
CA SER A 26 -19.89 2.71 1.65
C SER A 26 -18.72 3.40 0.92
N ALA A 27 -19.00 4.47 0.18
CA ALA A 27 -17.94 5.25 -0.48
C ALA A 27 -16.91 5.78 0.54
N SER A 28 -17.36 6.23 1.72
CA SER A 28 -16.48 6.71 2.79
C SER A 28 -15.58 5.60 3.36
N ALA A 29 -16.06 4.36 3.44
CA ALA A 29 -15.25 3.23 3.88
C ALA A 29 -14.18 2.87 2.84
N VAL A 30 -14.52 2.94 1.53
CA VAL A 30 -13.53 2.77 0.46
C VAL A 30 -12.46 3.86 0.54
N ASP A 31 -12.85 5.11 0.75
CA ASP A 31 -11.91 6.23 0.88
C ASP A 31 -10.97 6.07 2.07
N ALA A 32 -11.49 5.64 3.21
CA ALA A 32 -10.68 5.35 4.39
C ALA A 32 -9.72 4.19 4.15
N PHE A 33 -10.19 3.12 3.51
CA PHE A 33 -9.37 1.95 3.21
C PHE A 33 -8.23 2.26 2.24
N VAL A 34 -8.50 3.05 1.20
CA VAL A 34 -7.47 3.52 0.26
C VAL A 34 -6.37 4.30 0.99
N ARG A 35 -6.73 5.23 1.89
CA ARG A 35 -5.74 6.00 2.66
C ARG A 35 -4.84 5.11 3.51
N VAL A 36 -5.41 4.12 4.19
CA VAL A 36 -4.65 3.17 5.02
C VAL A 36 -3.71 2.30 4.15
N LEU A 37 -4.18 1.86 2.99
CA LEU A 37 -3.35 1.09 2.06
C LEU A 37 -2.17 1.92 1.56
N GLU A 38 -2.39 3.20 1.23
CA GLU A 38 -1.33 4.09 0.75
C GLU A 38 -0.29 4.39 1.83
N GLU A 39 -0.73 4.71 3.04
CA GLU A 39 0.18 4.95 4.17
C GLU A 39 1.06 3.72 4.41
N ARG A 40 0.46 2.52 4.39
CA ARG A 40 1.22 1.28 4.54
C ARG A 40 2.15 1.01 3.36
N ALA A 41 1.70 1.25 2.13
CA ALA A 41 2.53 1.10 0.94
C ALA A 41 3.73 2.05 0.97
N PHE A 42 3.53 3.29 1.43
CA PHE A 42 4.59 4.27 1.59
C PHE A 42 5.66 3.79 2.59
N HIS A 43 5.26 3.34 3.78
CA HIS A 43 6.21 2.80 4.75
C HIS A 43 6.99 1.58 4.24
N ILE A 44 6.32 0.68 3.51
CA ILE A 44 6.99 -0.46 2.88
C ILE A 44 8.00 0.03 1.83
N SER A 45 7.65 1.04 1.04
CA SER A 45 8.54 1.60 0.02
C SER A 45 9.80 2.25 0.61
N GLU A 46 9.67 2.98 1.72
CA GLU A 46 10.80 3.60 2.40
C GLU A 46 11.76 2.54 2.95
N ARG A 47 11.23 1.50 3.60
CA ARG A 47 12.05 0.41 4.15
C ARG A 47 12.71 -0.41 3.04
N ALA A 48 11.99 -0.72 1.97
CA ALA A 48 12.55 -1.43 0.81
C ALA A 48 13.67 -0.62 0.14
N LEU A 49 13.52 0.70 0.03
CA LEU A 49 14.57 1.58 -0.48
C LEU A 49 15.82 1.55 0.42
N GLN A 50 15.65 1.56 1.74
CA GLN A 50 16.77 1.45 2.69
C GLN A 50 17.51 0.11 2.54
N LEU A 51 16.79 -0.99 2.36
CA LEU A 51 17.37 -2.33 2.14
C LEU A 51 18.16 -2.41 0.83
N ALA A 52 17.61 -1.85 -0.25
CA ALA A 52 18.31 -1.76 -1.53
C ALA A 52 19.60 -0.95 -1.40
N LYS A 53 19.54 0.22 -0.73
CA LYS A 53 20.70 1.08 -0.48
C LYS A 53 21.77 0.40 0.37
N HIS A 54 21.38 -0.35 1.40
CA HIS A 54 22.33 -1.12 2.22
C HIS A 54 23.10 -2.15 1.39
N SER A 55 22.48 -2.66 0.33
CA SER A 55 23.09 -3.59 -0.63
C SER A 55 23.83 -2.90 -1.79
N GLY A 56 23.99 -1.57 -1.76
CA GLY A 56 24.61 -0.79 -2.84
C GLY A 56 23.77 -0.66 -4.12
N ARG A 57 22.50 -1.07 -4.09
CA ARG A 57 21.60 -1.01 -5.26
C ARG A 57 20.73 0.25 -5.21
N VAL A 58 20.45 0.80 -6.39
CA VAL A 58 19.45 1.88 -6.57
C VAL A 58 18.09 1.35 -7.02
N THR A 59 18.04 0.10 -7.49
CA THR A 59 16.81 -0.59 -7.90
C THR A 59 16.29 -1.44 -6.75
N ILE A 60 15.03 -1.21 -6.35
CA ILE A 60 14.30 -2.06 -5.39
C ILE A 60 13.97 -3.39 -6.07
N GLN A 61 14.35 -4.48 -5.43
CA GLN A 61 14.06 -5.84 -5.89
C GLN A 61 12.96 -6.48 -5.03
N ARG A 62 12.49 -7.65 -5.47
CA ARG A 62 11.44 -8.41 -4.77
C ARG A 62 11.83 -8.67 -3.32
N GLU A 63 13.08 -9.05 -3.10
CA GLU A 63 13.62 -9.45 -1.81
C GLU A 63 13.59 -8.28 -0.82
N ASP A 64 13.78 -7.04 -1.29
CA ASP A 64 13.67 -5.84 -0.46
C ASP A 64 12.23 -5.60 0.01
N ILE A 65 11.24 -5.85 -0.85
CA ILE A 65 9.82 -5.74 -0.50
C ILE A 65 9.43 -6.82 0.51
N GLU A 66 9.84 -8.07 0.27
CA GLU A 66 9.58 -9.19 1.18
C GLU A 66 10.22 -8.98 2.56
N MET A 67 11.44 -8.45 2.60
CA MET A 67 12.10 -8.09 3.85
C MET A 67 11.46 -6.87 4.52
N ALA A 68 11.01 -5.87 3.75
CA ALA A 68 10.36 -4.69 4.30
C ALA A 68 9.04 -5.02 5.02
N VAL A 69 8.32 -6.05 4.57
CA VAL A 69 7.07 -6.50 5.22
C VAL A 69 7.28 -7.48 6.37
N ARG A 70 8.44 -8.15 6.43
CA ARG A 70 8.82 -9.01 7.57
C ARG A 70 9.15 -8.11 8.76
N ARG A 71 8.69 -8.49 9.96
CA ARG A 71 9.05 -7.82 11.20
C ARG A 71 10.52 -8.07 11.48
#